data_AF-A0A1G7PKJ7-F1
#
_entry.id   AF-A0A1G7PKJ7-F1
#
_cell.length_a   1.000
_cell.length_b   1.000
_cell.length_c   1.000
_cell.angle_alpha   90.00
_cell.angle_beta   90.00
_cell.angle_gamma   90.00
#
_symmetry.space_group_name_H-M   'P 1'
#
loop_
_entity.id
_entity.type
_entity.pdbx_description
1 polymer ?
#
loop_
_entity_poly.entity_id
_entity_poly.type
_entity_poly.pdbx_seq_one_letter_code
_entity_poly.pdbx_strand_id
1 'polypeptide(L)'
;MKTEIKPQDTTRAQTFELWMSSPMPMVTLVKTLDVTRLRKYAKRHSMPFNMALCWCIGKAANQIEEFFTIPEQGKLYRYDRLVINVIVSNAKGEINSCDIPFSEDCYLSNPSVKNLLR
;
A
#
# COMPACT_ATOMS: atom_id res chain seq x y z
N MET A 1 -9.59 4.12 11.12
CA MET A 1 -10.60 5.19 11.08
C MET A 1 -10.03 6.30 10.20
N LYS A 2 -10.86 7.25 9.74
CA LYS A 2 -10.38 8.42 8.99
C LYS A 2 -10.77 9.69 9.73
N THR A 3 -9.88 10.66 9.72
CA THR A 3 -10.07 11.95 10.39
C THR A 3 -9.88 13.05 9.36
N GLU A 4 -10.84 13.97 9.28
CA GLU A 4 -10.67 15.19 8.48
C GLU A 4 -9.58 16.06 9.10
N ILE A 5 -8.64 16.50 8.27
CA ILE A 5 -7.53 17.38 8.67
C ILE A 5 -7.52 18.61 7.77
N LYS A 6 -7.01 19.73 8.28
CA LYS A 6 -6.86 20.94 7.48
C LYS A 6 -5.57 20.84 6.64
N PRO A 7 -5.62 21.08 5.32
CA PRO A 7 -4.41 21.10 4.49
C PRO A 7 -3.36 22.10 5.00
N GLN A 8 -3.78 23.20 5.61
CA GLN A 8 -2.92 24.25 6.16
C GLN A 8 -2.06 23.77 7.34
N ASP A 9 -2.49 22.70 8.03
CA ASP A 9 -1.75 22.11 9.13
C ASP A 9 -0.71 21.07 8.63
N THR A 10 -0.51 20.97 7.32
CA THR A 10 0.42 20.02 6.67
C THR A 10 1.45 20.73 5.81
N THR A 11 2.55 20.04 5.51
CA THR A 11 3.57 20.51 4.54
C THR A 11 3.05 20.61 3.11
N ARG A 12 1.84 20.11 2.82
CA ARG A 12 1.26 20.02 1.47
C ARG A 12 0.18 21.06 1.17
N ALA A 13 0.01 22.09 2.00
CA ALA A 13 -1.02 23.13 1.81
C ALA A 13 -1.06 23.69 0.38
N GLN A 14 0.08 24.18 -0.12
CA GLN A 14 0.18 24.74 -1.48
C GLN A 14 -0.08 23.68 -2.57
N THR A 15 0.41 22.46 -2.35
CA THR A 15 0.20 21.34 -3.27
C THR A 15 -1.28 21.00 -3.36
N PHE A 16 -1.98 20.96 -2.22
CA PHE A 16 -3.41 20.71 -2.18
C PHE A 16 -4.19 21.77 -2.99
N GLU A 17 -3.94 23.05 -2.76
CA GLU A 17 -4.61 24.14 -3.49
C GLU A 17 -4.38 24.06 -5.00
N LEU A 18 -3.14 23.78 -5.43
CA LEU A 18 -2.80 23.67 -6.85
C LEU A 18 -3.48 22.46 -7.52
N TRP A 19 -3.45 21.28 -6.88
CA TRP A 19 -3.88 20.04 -7.53
C TRP A 19 -5.37 19.76 -7.40
N MET A 20 -6.09 20.34 -6.42
CA MET A 20 -7.54 20.09 -6.28
C MET A 20 -8.36 20.64 -7.44
N SER A 21 -7.84 21.62 -8.17
CA SER A 21 -8.47 22.16 -9.38
C SER A 21 -8.05 21.43 -10.67
N SER A 22 -7.07 20.52 -10.59
CA SER A 22 -6.55 19.82 -11.76
C SER A 22 -7.55 18.75 -12.24
N PRO A 23 -7.80 18.64 -13.56
CA PRO A 23 -8.67 17.59 -14.10
C PRO A 23 -8.09 16.18 -13.93
N MET A 24 -6.76 16.05 -13.75
CA MET A 24 -6.09 14.77 -13.55
C MET A 24 -4.83 14.96 -12.67
N PRO A 25 -4.97 14.96 -11.32
CA PRO A 25 -3.87 15.22 -10.39
C PRO A 25 -3.05 13.95 -10.07
N MET A 26 -2.90 13.04 -11.03
CA MET A 26 -2.22 11.76 -10.85
C MET A 26 -1.09 11.58 -11.85
N VAL A 27 0.03 11.05 -11.39
CA VAL A 27 1.18 10.68 -12.20
C VAL A 27 1.59 9.25 -11.89
N THR A 28 2.10 8.53 -12.89
CA THR A 28 2.61 7.17 -12.72
C THR A 28 4.10 7.15 -13.00
N LEU A 29 4.88 6.64 -12.04
CA LEU A 29 6.32 6.44 -12.18
C LEU A 29 6.61 4.94 -12.17
N VAL A 30 7.51 4.50 -13.05
CA VAL A 30 7.91 3.09 -13.15
C VAL A 30 9.41 2.99 -12.92
N LYS A 31 9.81 2.08 -12.02
CA LYS A 31 11.21 1.79 -11.71
C LYS A 31 11.45 0.30 -11.60
N THR A 32 12.50 -0.18 -12.25
CA THR A 32 12.99 -1.55 -12.07
C THR A 32 13.75 -1.68 -10.76
N LEU A 33 13.36 -2.65 -9.93
CA LEU A 33 13.99 -2.96 -8.65
C LEU A 33 14.72 -4.31 -8.73
N ASP A 34 15.94 -4.38 -8.22
CA ASP A 34 16.62 -5.67 -8.03
C ASP A 34 16.06 -6.39 -6.80
N VAL A 35 15.32 -7.45 -7.06
CA VAL A 35 14.65 -8.27 -6.03
C VAL A 35 15.43 -9.55 -5.68
N THR A 36 16.69 -9.69 -6.11
CA THR A 36 17.48 -10.92 -5.93
C THR A 36 17.59 -11.32 -4.46
N ARG A 37 17.85 -10.36 -3.56
CA ARG A 37 17.96 -10.62 -2.12
C ARG A 37 16.62 -11.05 -1.52
N LEU A 38 15.54 -10.39 -1.90
CA LEU A 38 14.19 -10.71 -1.45
C LEU A 38 13.77 -12.12 -1.90
N ARG A 39 14.05 -12.48 -3.15
CA ARG A 39 13.76 -13.82 -3.69
C ARG A 39 14.53 -14.91 -2.93
N LYS A 40 15.81 -14.69 -2.63
CA LYS A 40 16.62 -15.62 -1.82
C LYS A 40 16.05 -15.77 -0.41
N TYR A 41 15.64 -14.67 0.21
CA TYR A 41 15.01 -14.68 1.53
C TYR A 41 13.68 -15.47 1.52
N ALA A 42 12.78 -15.16 0.59
CA ALA A 42 11.49 -15.86 0.47
C ALA A 42 11.67 -17.37 0.28
N LYS A 43 12.63 -17.79 -0.57
CA LYS A 43 12.97 -19.20 -0.76
C LYS A 43 13.52 -19.85 0.50
N ARG A 44 14.43 -19.19 1.23
CA ARG A 44 15.03 -19.71 2.48
C ARG A 44 13.96 -19.95 3.55
N HIS A 45 12.92 -19.13 3.59
CA HIS A 45 11.85 -19.18 4.60
C HIS A 45 10.56 -19.85 4.10
N SER A 46 10.59 -20.56 2.96
CA SER A 46 9.42 -21.24 2.37
C SER A 46 8.18 -20.34 2.28
N MET A 47 8.38 -19.10 1.83
CA MET A 47 7.36 -18.06 1.78
C MET A 47 7.07 -17.67 0.33
N PRO A 48 5.80 -17.40 -0.03
CA PRO A 48 5.47 -16.85 -1.34
C PRO A 48 6.20 -15.54 -1.61
N PHE A 49 6.75 -15.37 -2.81
CA PHE A 49 7.48 -14.15 -3.16
C PHE A 49 6.60 -12.90 -3.11
N ASN A 50 5.36 -12.99 -3.62
CA ASN A 50 4.39 -11.89 -3.61
C ASN A 50 4.10 -11.40 -2.19
N MET A 51 4.07 -12.31 -1.23
CA MET A 51 3.87 -11.99 0.18
C MET A 51 5.05 -11.23 0.80
N ALA A 52 6.28 -11.67 0.51
CA ALA A 52 7.48 -10.94 0.93
C ALA A 52 7.53 -9.54 0.29
N LEU A 53 7.14 -9.44 -0.98
CA LEU A 53 7.07 -8.17 -1.70
C LEU A 53 6.00 -7.24 -1.13
N CYS A 54 4.78 -7.74 -0.86
CA CYS A 54 3.72 -6.96 -0.21
C CYS A 54 4.19 -6.40 1.12
N TRP A 55 4.84 -7.20 1.96
CA TRP A 55 5.39 -6.72 3.23
C TRP A 55 6.40 -5.58 3.03
N CYS A 56 7.31 -5.68 2.06
CA CYS A 56 8.23 -4.59 1.73
C CYS A 56 7.50 -3.30 1.29
N ILE A 57 6.47 -3.43 0.45
CA ILE A 57 5.63 -2.30 0.01
C ILE A 57 4.96 -1.63 1.21
N GLY A 58 4.30 -2.42 2.06
CA GLY A 58 3.65 -1.92 3.27
C GLY A 58 4.64 -1.24 4.21
N LYS A 59 5.81 -1.85 4.44
CA LYS A 59 6.84 -1.28 5.33
C LYS A 59 7.37 0.06 4.79
N ALA A 60 7.60 0.18 3.49
CA ALA A 60 8.04 1.42 2.87
C ALA A 60 6.96 2.51 2.89
N ALA A 61 5.71 2.16 2.53
CA ALA A 61 4.60 3.10 2.54
C ALA A 61 4.27 3.62 3.94
N ASN A 62 4.34 2.74 4.96
CA ASN A 62 4.06 3.09 6.35
C ASN A 62 5.07 4.09 6.96
N GLN A 63 6.23 4.27 6.32
CA GLN A 63 7.26 5.22 6.76
C GLN A 63 7.09 6.62 6.18
N ILE A 64 6.14 6.81 5.27
CA ILE A 64 5.91 8.07 4.55
C ILE A 64 4.51 8.57 4.93
N GLU A 65 4.47 9.70 5.61
CA GLU A 65 3.25 10.28 6.17
C GLU A 65 2.19 10.59 5.10
N GLU A 66 2.63 10.98 3.91
CA GLU A 66 1.76 11.37 2.81
C GLU A 66 0.90 10.22 2.27
N PHE A 67 1.34 8.96 2.41
CA PHE A 67 0.52 7.81 2.01
C PHE A 67 -0.71 7.60 2.89
N PHE A 68 -0.78 8.25 4.06
CA PHE A 68 -1.95 8.22 4.93
C PHE A 68 -2.96 9.33 4.62
N THR A 69 -2.62 10.27 3.74
CA THR A 69 -3.47 11.41 3.43
C THR A 69 -4.10 11.27 2.05
N ILE A 70 -5.44 11.37 1.98
CA ILE A 70 -6.18 11.29 0.71
C ILE A 70 -7.11 12.50 0.60
N PRO A 71 -7.01 13.29 -0.49
CA PRO A 71 -8.00 14.31 -0.81
C PRO A 71 -9.29 13.65 -1.33
N GLU A 72 -10.44 14.04 -0.78
CA GLU A 72 -11.75 13.54 -1.17
C GLU A 72 -12.77 14.69 -1.11
N GLN A 73 -13.45 14.97 -2.23
CA GLN A 73 -14.51 15.99 -2.32
C GLN A 73 -14.12 17.37 -1.76
N GLY A 74 -12.90 17.83 -2.07
CA GLY A 74 -12.39 19.14 -1.62
C GLY A 74 -11.92 19.19 -0.16
N LYS A 75 -11.92 18.06 0.54
CA LYS A 75 -11.41 17.91 1.91
C LYS A 75 -10.18 17.00 1.93
N LEU A 76 -9.39 17.09 3.00
CA LEU A 76 -8.25 16.21 3.21
C LEU A 76 -8.53 15.29 4.40
N TYR A 77 -8.35 13.99 4.20
CA TYR A 77 -8.52 12.99 5.25
C TYR A 77 -7.21 12.29 5.53
N ARG A 78 -6.94 12.04 6.82
CA ARG A 78 -5.87 11.15 7.27
C ARG A 78 -6.47 9.82 7.72
N TYR A 79 -5.88 8.72 7.26
CA TYR A 79 -6.19 7.37 7.70
C TYR A 79 -5.19 6.93 8.78
N ASP A 80 -5.65 6.14 9.75
CA ASP A 80 -4.76 5.67 10.83
C ASP A 80 -3.87 4.50 10.40
N ARG A 81 -4.28 3.77 9.36
CA ARG A 81 -3.66 2.52 8.95
C ARG A 81 -3.71 2.37 7.44
N LEU A 82 -2.66 1.77 6.89
CA LEU A 82 -2.61 1.34 5.50
C LEU A 82 -3.05 -0.13 5.38
N VAL A 83 -3.65 -0.43 4.24
CA VAL A 83 -3.92 -1.80 3.78
C VAL A 83 -3.24 -1.99 2.44
N ILE A 84 -2.83 -3.22 2.15
CA ILE A 84 -2.25 -3.58 0.87
C ILE A 84 -3.34 -4.28 0.07
N ASN A 85 -3.81 -3.60 -0.98
CA ASN A 85 -4.70 -4.22 -1.95
C ASN A 85 -3.90 -5.17 -2.84
N VAL A 86 -4.39 -6.40 -2.98
CA VAL A 86 -3.79 -7.42 -3.84
C VAL A 86 -4.85 -8.01 -4.76
N ILE A 87 -4.42 -8.34 -5.99
CA ILE A 87 -5.23 -9.07 -6.94
C ILE A 87 -4.80 -10.53 -6.94
N VAL A 88 -5.75 -11.44 -6.72
CA VAL A 88 -5.50 -12.87 -6.56
C VAL A 88 -6.43 -13.69 -7.44
N SER A 89 -5.98 -14.86 -7.88
CA SER A 89 -6.83 -15.80 -8.60
C SER A 89 -7.73 -16.57 -7.65
N ASN A 90 -9.00 -16.74 -8.00
CA ASN A 90 -9.93 -17.56 -7.24
C ASN A 90 -9.92 -19.02 -7.74
N ALA A 91 -10.62 -19.92 -7.04
CA ALA A 91 -10.67 -21.35 -7.38
C ALA A 91 -11.32 -21.64 -8.75
N LYS A 92 -12.03 -20.67 -9.34
CA LYS A 92 -12.63 -20.74 -10.68
C LYS A 92 -11.72 -20.17 -11.78
N GLY A 93 -10.54 -19.65 -11.42
CA GLY A 93 -9.62 -19.00 -12.35
C GLY A 93 -9.94 -17.52 -12.64
N GLU A 94 -10.89 -16.91 -11.92
CA GLU A 94 -11.21 -15.48 -12.03
C GLU A 94 -10.30 -14.66 -11.09
N ILE A 95 -10.44 -13.33 -11.09
CA ILE A 95 -9.68 -12.43 -10.22
C ILE A 95 -10.54 -11.87 -9.08
N ASN A 96 -9.96 -11.78 -7.90
CA ASN A 96 -10.53 -11.08 -6.74
C ASN A 96 -9.59 -9.97 -6.28
N SER A 97 -10.17 -8.88 -5.78
CA SER A 97 -9.44 -7.85 -5.05
C SER A 97 -9.59 -8.10 -3.55
N CYS A 98 -8.48 -8.08 -2.82
CA CYS A 98 -8.44 -8.35 -1.39
C CYS A 98 -7.55 -7.34 -0.68
N ASP A 99 -8.00 -6.83 0.46
CA ASP A 99 -7.22 -5.93 1.31
C ASP A 99 -6.57 -6.70 2.46
N ILE A 100 -5.25 -6.58 2.57
CA ILE A 100 -4.47 -7.17 3.67
C ILE A 100 -4.04 -6.02 4.59
N PRO A 101 -4.50 -5.99 5.85
CA PRO A 101 -4.03 -5.01 6.83
C PRO A 101 -2.52 -5.09 7.00
N PHE A 102 -1.83 -3.95 6.89
CA PHE A 102 -0.40 -3.90 7.17
C PHE A 102 -0.14 -4.01 8.67
N SER A 103 0.89 -4.78 9.05
CA SER A 103 1.38 -4.89 10.42
C SER A 103 2.90 -4.91 10.39
N GLU A 104 3.51 -4.15 11.31
CA GLU A 104 4.96 -4.16 11.52
C GLU A 104 5.42 -5.51 12.06
N ASP A 105 4.63 -6.07 12.99
CA ASP A 105 4.78 -7.44 13.41
C ASP A 105 4.56 -8.31 12.19
N CYS A 106 5.60 -9.09 11.91
CA CYS A 106 5.78 -9.87 10.69
C CYS A 106 4.60 -10.82 10.49
N TYR A 107 3.53 -10.36 9.82
CA TYR A 107 2.41 -11.20 9.38
C TYR A 107 2.86 -12.22 8.33
N LEU A 108 4.17 -12.29 8.04
CA LEU A 108 4.78 -13.32 7.24
C LEU A 108 4.58 -14.74 7.81
N SER A 109 4.14 -14.85 9.07
CA SER A 109 3.74 -16.10 9.71
C SER A 109 2.25 -16.45 9.52
N ASN A 110 1.40 -15.50 9.06
CA ASN A 110 -0.04 -15.70 8.97
C ASN A 110 -0.41 -16.71 7.85
N PRO A 111 -1.01 -17.87 8.19
CA PRO A 111 -1.35 -18.90 7.20
C PRO A 111 -2.36 -18.43 6.15
N SER A 112 -3.31 -17.56 6.53
CA SER A 112 -4.35 -17.06 5.62
C SER A 112 -3.74 -16.19 4.53
N VAL A 113 -2.79 -15.31 4.89
CA VAL A 113 -2.08 -14.46 3.92
C VAL A 113 -1.19 -15.31 3.01
N LYS A 114 -0.53 -16.35 3.54
CA LYS A 114 0.26 -17.29 2.74
C LYS A 114 -0.57 -17.96 1.65
N ASN A 115 -1.79 -18.40 1.99
CA ASN A 115 -2.66 -19.07 1.03
C ASN A 115 -3.22 -18.09 -0.01
N LEU A 116 -3.49 -16.86 0.40
CA LEU A 116 -4.00 -15.81 -0.48
C LEU A 116 -2.99 -15.38 -1.55
N LEU A 117 -1.69 -15.35 -1.21
CA LEU A 117 -0.62 -14.84 -2.07
C LEU A 117 0.27 -15.92 -2.69
N ARG A 118 -0.25 -17.14 -2.79
CA ARG A 118 0.45 -18.29 -3.39
C ARG A 118 0.66 -18.15 -4.89
#